data_AF-A0A0M9A0Y2-F1
#
_entry.id   AF-A0A0M9A0Y2-F1
#
_cell.length_a   1.000
_cell.length_b   1.000
_cell.length_c   1.000
_cell.angle_alpha   90.00
_cell.angle_beta   90.00
_cell.angle_gamma   90.00
#
_symmetry.space_group_name_H-M   'P 1'
#
loop_
_entity.id
_entity.type
_entity.pdbx_description
1 polymer ?
#
loop_
_entity_poly.entity_id
_entity_poly.type
_entity_poly.pdbx_seq_one_letter_code
_entity_poly.pdbx_strand_id
1 'polypeptide(L)'
;MLDHPNHFLLSPLAAIMDDLLHISSSWVWVTPNAISCFHVLIAVLAGKCVSSDSLSYRRLGVILFQARTWLDDLDGHVARKRANIKTSNAALRNILLMTVHLFLTSAAWNRYIYLYQDLLETEYRTPSISREHLYARQTTVFRSSSFTIITLCWKFLNFHAVMDYLLLAIFFDRMREYIRLIRWSSYVVVLLLVYVTEFHFLRAYTYIQDYLLEAGWCADGKMIGITEPRRVAATSLSNRVADECNCILGTEVGYSIRFDNYTDETTKIKYMTEGILLRELMSDPLLTNYSVIVVDEVHERTLLTDIIMGLLKKIIRKRRSLRIVVCSATVDAEQLRDFFNTNTSRDSTKDTAVILTIEGRLYPVDIFYIREPVANYVTSVVDTALKIHENEEPGDILAFLTGLDEVDQAISLLSEHAKLIKEGKRE
;
A
#
# COMPACT_ATOMS: atom_id res chain seq x y z
N MET A 1 30.30 -5.50 -43.96
CA MET A 1 28.88 -5.84 -43.70
C MET A 1 28.68 -6.57 -42.36
N LEU A 2 29.71 -6.78 -41.52
CA LEU A 2 29.60 -7.36 -40.17
C LEU A 2 29.86 -6.34 -39.04
N ASP A 3 30.00 -5.05 -39.37
CA ASP A 3 30.56 -4.05 -38.45
C ASP A 3 29.51 -3.31 -37.60
N HIS A 4 28.23 -3.45 -37.91
CA HIS A 4 27.18 -2.72 -37.18
C HIS A 4 27.00 -3.18 -35.73
N PRO A 5 26.96 -4.49 -35.39
CA PRO A 5 26.84 -4.93 -34.00
C PRO A 5 28.06 -4.54 -33.15
N ASN A 6 29.28 -4.70 -33.70
CA ASN A 6 30.54 -4.38 -33.03
C ASN A 6 30.62 -2.88 -32.69
N HIS A 7 30.22 -2.02 -33.63
CA HIS A 7 30.15 -0.58 -33.41
C HIS A 7 29.20 -0.17 -32.28
N PHE A 8 28.11 -0.91 -32.04
CA PHE A 8 27.13 -0.59 -31.00
C PHE A 8 27.35 -1.28 -29.66
N LEU A 9 28.15 -2.35 -29.59
CA LEU A 9 28.40 -3.13 -28.35
C LEU A 9 29.86 -3.07 -27.92
N LEU A 10 30.79 -3.43 -28.80
CA LEU A 10 32.21 -3.60 -28.47
C LEU A 10 32.96 -2.27 -28.40
N SER A 11 32.68 -1.35 -29.33
CA SER A 11 33.32 -0.04 -29.37
C SER A 11 33.06 0.81 -28.11
N PRO A 12 31.83 0.87 -27.55
CA PRO A 12 31.61 1.55 -26.26
C PRO A 12 32.21 0.82 -25.07
N LEU A 13 32.24 -0.52 -25.07
CA LEU A 13 32.86 -1.30 -24.00
C LEU A 13 34.38 -1.07 -23.95
N ALA A 14 35.01 -0.97 -25.11
CA ALA A 14 36.39 -0.53 -25.24
C ALA A 14 36.62 0.89 -24.69
N ALA A 15 35.71 1.82 -24.97
CA ALA A 15 35.79 3.19 -24.45
C ALA A 15 35.64 3.25 -22.92
N ILE A 16 34.68 2.52 -22.33
CA ILE A 16 34.49 2.42 -20.87
C ILE A 16 35.73 1.84 -20.22
N MET A 17 36.29 0.77 -20.80
CA MET A 17 37.49 0.12 -20.27
C MET A 17 38.68 1.08 -20.27
N ASP A 18 38.86 1.86 -21.34
CA ASP A 18 39.92 2.86 -21.42
C ASP A 18 39.72 4.01 -20.41
N ASP A 19 38.49 4.48 -20.21
CA ASP A 19 38.19 5.51 -19.22
C ASP A 19 38.38 5.01 -17.77
N LEU A 20 38.11 3.73 -17.50
CA LEU A 20 38.21 3.13 -16.17
C LEU A 20 39.66 2.77 -15.80
N LEU A 21 40.41 2.21 -16.74
CA LEU A 21 41.79 1.75 -16.54
C LEU A 21 42.84 2.77 -16.98
N HIS A 22 42.41 3.89 -17.59
CA HIS A 22 43.28 4.93 -18.13
C HIS A 22 44.36 4.36 -19.08
N ILE A 23 44.01 3.40 -19.94
CA ILE A 23 44.99 2.68 -20.79
C ILE A 23 45.66 3.65 -21.78
N SER A 24 44.89 4.56 -22.38
CA SER A 24 45.37 5.53 -23.35
C SER A 24 46.32 6.56 -22.74
N SER A 25 46.12 6.96 -21.48
CA SER A 25 46.92 8.00 -20.79
C SER A 25 48.02 7.47 -19.87
N SER A 26 47.76 6.38 -19.14
CA SER A 26 48.64 5.87 -18.08
C SER A 26 49.53 4.72 -18.54
N TRP A 27 49.11 3.93 -19.54
CA TRP A 27 49.85 2.74 -19.99
C TRP A 27 50.67 3.04 -21.25
N VAL A 28 51.70 3.86 -21.11
CA VAL A 28 52.61 4.23 -22.21
C VAL A 28 53.37 3.02 -22.77
N TRP A 29 53.56 1.97 -21.95
CA TRP A 29 54.23 0.72 -22.33
C TRP A 29 53.37 -0.20 -23.22
N VAL A 30 52.04 -0.01 -23.24
CA VAL A 30 51.14 -0.72 -24.17
C VAL A 30 50.90 0.18 -25.37
N THR A 31 51.49 -0.18 -26.52
CA THR A 31 51.26 0.52 -27.78
C THR A 31 50.05 -0.04 -28.51
N PRO A 32 49.35 0.75 -29.35
CA PRO A 32 48.27 0.25 -30.22
C PRO A 32 48.73 -0.99 -31.01
N ASN A 33 49.92 -0.91 -31.63
CA ASN A 33 50.56 -2.03 -32.33
C ASN A 33 50.78 -3.29 -31.47
N ALA A 34 51.00 -3.16 -30.15
CA ALA A 34 51.10 -4.30 -29.25
C ALA A 34 49.74 -4.97 -29.02
N ILE A 35 48.66 -4.18 -28.93
CA ILE A 35 47.28 -4.67 -28.89
C ILE A 35 46.95 -5.34 -30.24
N SER A 36 47.39 -4.76 -31.37
CA SER A 36 47.26 -5.35 -32.71
C SER A 36 48.05 -6.65 -32.90
N CYS A 37 49.16 -6.84 -32.18
CA CYS A 37 49.87 -8.12 -32.18
C CYS A 37 49.10 -9.17 -31.36
N PHE A 38 48.53 -8.76 -30.24
CA PHE A 38 47.86 -9.64 -29.29
C PHE A 38 46.51 -10.18 -29.81
N HIS A 39 45.67 -9.35 -30.43
CA HIS A 39 44.41 -9.85 -31.00
C HIS A 39 44.65 -10.80 -32.21
N VAL A 40 45.76 -10.67 -32.96
CA VAL A 40 46.16 -11.62 -34.00
C VAL A 40 46.57 -12.96 -33.40
N LEU A 41 47.30 -12.96 -32.29
CA LEU A 41 47.61 -14.20 -31.54
C LEU A 41 46.32 -14.90 -31.08
N ILE A 42 45.38 -14.13 -30.52
CA ILE A 42 44.07 -14.66 -30.09
C ILE A 42 43.27 -15.15 -31.29
N ALA A 43 43.34 -14.51 -32.46
CA ALA A 43 42.70 -14.99 -33.68
C ALA A 43 43.18 -16.39 -34.09
N VAL A 44 44.49 -16.62 -34.02
CA VAL A 44 45.10 -17.92 -34.35
C VAL A 44 44.69 -18.99 -33.35
N LEU A 45 44.68 -18.66 -32.05
CA LEU A 45 44.22 -19.56 -31.00
C LEU A 45 42.72 -19.88 -31.13
N ALA A 46 41.89 -18.86 -31.37
CA ALA A 46 40.46 -19.00 -31.62
C ALA A 46 40.20 -19.92 -32.83
N GLY A 47 40.91 -19.70 -33.95
CA GLY A 47 40.81 -20.54 -35.14
C GLY A 47 41.12 -22.01 -34.87
N LYS A 48 42.19 -22.29 -34.13
CA LYS A 48 42.56 -23.65 -33.70
C LYS A 48 41.53 -24.28 -32.76
N CYS A 49 40.94 -23.51 -31.86
CA CYS A 49 39.90 -23.98 -30.95
C CYS A 49 38.57 -24.26 -31.68
N VAL A 50 38.19 -23.43 -32.66
CA VAL A 50 36.98 -23.63 -33.47
C VAL A 50 37.10 -24.83 -34.41
N SER A 51 38.30 -25.14 -34.89
CA SER A 51 38.55 -26.31 -35.76
C SER A 51 38.73 -27.63 -35.02
N SER A 52 38.57 -27.65 -33.69
CA SER A 52 38.74 -28.86 -32.89
C SER A 52 37.47 -29.72 -32.85
N ASP A 53 37.62 -31.02 -32.66
CA ASP A 53 36.50 -31.97 -32.63
C ASP A 53 35.67 -31.89 -31.33
N SER A 54 36.23 -31.27 -30.28
CA SER A 54 35.58 -31.16 -28.97
C SER A 54 34.65 -29.95 -28.91
N LEU A 55 33.39 -30.19 -28.52
CA LEU A 55 32.37 -29.15 -28.36
C LEU A 55 32.79 -28.03 -27.39
N SER A 56 33.52 -28.37 -26.31
CA SER A 56 34.00 -27.41 -25.32
C SER A 56 35.05 -26.46 -25.90
N TYR A 57 35.99 -27.00 -26.68
CA TYR A 57 37.01 -26.19 -27.35
C TYR A 57 36.40 -25.34 -28.46
N ARG A 58 35.38 -25.83 -29.18
CA ARG A 58 34.63 -25.01 -30.15
C ARG A 58 33.92 -23.83 -29.49
N ARG A 59 33.27 -24.04 -28.33
CA ARG A 59 32.63 -22.97 -27.56
C ARG A 59 33.66 -21.95 -27.05
N LEU A 60 34.80 -22.42 -26.53
CA LEU A 60 35.91 -21.57 -26.13
C LEU A 60 36.45 -20.75 -27.32
N GLY A 61 36.55 -21.38 -28.50
CA GLY A 61 36.95 -20.73 -29.74
C GLY A 61 36.04 -19.57 -30.14
N VAL A 62 34.72 -19.74 -30.00
CA VAL A 62 33.75 -18.65 -30.24
C VAL A 62 33.95 -17.49 -29.27
N ILE A 63 34.19 -17.77 -27.98
CA ILE A 63 34.47 -16.74 -26.97
C ILE A 63 35.77 -16.01 -27.28
N LEU A 64 36.84 -16.73 -27.64
CA LEU A 64 38.13 -16.14 -28.02
C LEU A 64 38.00 -15.29 -29.29
N PHE A 65 37.14 -15.69 -30.24
CA PHE A 65 36.86 -14.89 -31.43
C PHE A 65 36.17 -13.57 -31.07
N GLN A 66 35.21 -13.59 -30.14
CA GLN A 66 34.58 -12.37 -29.63
C GLN A 66 35.59 -11.46 -28.89
N ALA A 67 36.47 -12.05 -28.08
CA ALA A 67 37.53 -11.32 -27.38
C ALA A 67 38.52 -10.67 -28.36
N ARG A 68 38.85 -11.35 -29.46
CA ARG A 68 39.67 -10.81 -30.55
C ARG A 68 39.03 -9.59 -31.20
N THR A 69 37.74 -9.66 -31.52
CA THR A 69 37.02 -8.54 -32.14
C THR A 69 36.94 -7.34 -31.19
N TRP A 70 36.77 -7.60 -29.88
CA TRP A 70 36.81 -6.53 -28.88
C TRP A 70 38.18 -5.84 -28.77
N LEU A 71 39.27 -6.62 -28.78
CA LEU A 71 40.63 -6.07 -28.73
C LEU A 71 40.98 -5.24 -29.97
N ASP A 72 40.46 -5.61 -31.13
CA ASP A 72 40.58 -4.85 -32.38
C ASP A 72 39.91 -3.47 -32.26
N ASP A 73 38.71 -3.43 -31.67
CA ASP A 73 38.00 -2.18 -31.38
C ASP A 73 38.70 -1.32 -30.31
N LEU A 74 39.32 -1.96 -29.31
CA LEU A 74 40.11 -1.30 -28.26
C LEU A 74 41.38 -0.66 -28.83
N ASP A 75 42.12 -1.38 -29.67
CA ASP A 75 43.28 -0.83 -30.40
C ASP A 75 42.90 0.42 -31.18
N GLY A 76 41.87 0.32 -32.03
CA GLY A 76 41.37 1.45 -32.79
C GLY A 76 40.93 2.62 -31.90
N HIS A 77 40.32 2.37 -30.74
CA HIS A 77 39.93 3.41 -29.79
C HIS A 77 41.14 4.12 -29.15
N VAL A 78 42.10 3.36 -28.62
CA VAL A 78 43.31 3.89 -27.97
C VAL A 78 44.15 4.69 -28.98
N ALA A 79 44.29 4.21 -30.21
CA ALA A 79 44.98 4.92 -31.28
C ALA A 79 44.32 6.28 -31.60
N ARG A 80 42.99 6.32 -31.74
CA ARG A 80 42.24 7.56 -32.00
C ARG A 80 42.33 8.56 -30.85
N LYS A 81 42.27 8.09 -29.60
CA LYS A 81 42.35 8.94 -28.40
C LYS A 81 43.74 9.53 -28.21
N ARG A 82 44.81 8.75 -28.45
CA ARG A 82 46.21 9.24 -28.44
C ARG A 82 46.50 10.22 -29.58
N ALA A 83 45.82 10.07 -30.72
CA ALA A 83 45.90 11.01 -31.86
C ALA A 83 45.01 12.25 -31.72
N ASN A 84 44.35 12.48 -30.57
CA ASN A 84 43.41 13.58 -30.31
C ASN A 84 42.26 13.67 -31.33
N ILE A 85 41.85 12.55 -31.94
CA ILE A 85 40.71 12.50 -32.85
C ILE A 85 39.43 12.40 -32.02
N LYS A 86 38.55 13.41 -32.11
CA LYS A 86 37.26 13.42 -31.41
C LYS A 86 36.40 12.23 -31.87
N THR A 87 36.24 11.23 -31.02
CA THR A 87 35.29 10.13 -31.20
C THR A 87 33.93 10.54 -30.62
N SER A 88 32.84 10.17 -31.32
CA SER A 88 31.48 10.54 -30.89
C SER A 88 31.01 9.61 -29.78
N ASN A 89 30.78 10.14 -28.57
CA ASN A 89 30.18 9.43 -27.42
C ASN A 89 28.72 8.96 -27.66
N ALA A 90 28.19 9.13 -28.88
CA ALA A 90 26.83 8.77 -29.23
C ALA A 90 26.54 7.27 -29.06
N ALA A 91 27.52 6.39 -29.31
CA ALA A 91 27.33 4.94 -29.15
C ALA A 91 27.18 4.54 -27.68
N LEU A 92 28.05 5.07 -26.80
CA LEU A 92 27.99 4.83 -25.35
C LEU A 92 26.70 5.39 -24.72
N ARG A 93 26.28 6.59 -25.15
CA ARG A 93 24.98 7.16 -24.75
C ARG A 93 23.81 6.27 -25.17
N ASN A 94 23.85 5.67 -26.36
CA ASN A 94 22.78 4.81 -26.85
C ASN A 94 22.70 3.48 -26.08
N ILE A 95 23.85 2.88 -25.72
CA ILE A 95 23.87 1.69 -24.84
C ILE A 95 23.27 2.05 -23.49
N LEU A 96 23.74 3.13 -22.85
CA LEU A 96 23.26 3.53 -21.52
C LEU A 96 21.74 3.73 -21.52
N LEU A 97 21.21 4.42 -22.52
CA LEU A 97 19.76 4.58 -22.70
C LEU A 97 19.08 3.22 -22.82
N MET A 98 19.56 2.33 -23.68
CA MET A 98 18.94 1.01 -23.84
C MET A 98 18.96 0.19 -22.54
N THR A 99 20.07 0.20 -21.79
CA THR A 99 20.17 -0.47 -20.49
C THR A 99 19.18 0.09 -19.47
N VAL A 100 19.06 1.42 -19.38
CA VAL A 100 18.09 2.08 -18.48
C VAL A 100 16.66 1.75 -18.88
N HIS A 101 16.35 1.70 -20.18
CA HIS A 101 15.02 1.34 -20.66
C HIS A 101 14.65 -0.09 -20.26
N LEU A 102 15.58 -1.03 -20.42
CA LEU A 102 15.39 -2.43 -20.04
C LEU A 102 15.22 -2.62 -18.54
N PHE A 103 16.00 -1.89 -17.74
CA PHE A 103 15.83 -1.89 -16.29
C PHE A 103 14.46 -1.34 -15.89
N LEU A 104 14.03 -0.22 -16.48
CA LEU A 104 12.73 0.39 -16.20
C LEU A 104 11.56 -0.54 -16.56
N THR A 105 11.60 -1.15 -17.76
CA THR A 105 10.56 -2.10 -18.20
C THR A 105 10.50 -3.35 -17.31
N SER A 106 11.65 -3.85 -16.85
CA SER A 106 11.72 -4.97 -15.90
C SER A 106 11.12 -4.62 -14.54
N ALA A 107 11.54 -3.51 -13.95
CA ALA A 107 11.02 -3.04 -12.66
C ALA A 107 9.51 -2.79 -12.73
N ALA A 108 9.04 -2.16 -13.80
CA ALA A 108 7.62 -1.85 -13.99
C ALA A 108 6.76 -3.10 -14.21
N TRP A 109 7.24 -4.07 -15.00
CA TRP A 109 6.54 -5.35 -15.18
C TRP A 109 6.44 -6.16 -13.88
N ASN A 110 7.52 -6.22 -13.10
CA ASN A 110 7.51 -6.89 -11.81
C ASN A 110 6.56 -6.21 -10.81
N ARG A 111 6.55 -4.87 -10.78
CA ARG A 111 5.60 -4.09 -9.99
C ARG A 111 4.15 -4.38 -10.38
N TYR A 112 3.87 -4.43 -11.68
CA TYR A 112 2.55 -4.78 -12.21
C TYR A 112 2.11 -6.18 -11.77
N ILE A 113 2.95 -7.22 -11.95
CA ILE A 113 2.62 -8.58 -11.51
C ILE A 113 2.34 -8.58 -10.01
N TYR A 114 3.23 -7.98 -9.21
CA TYR A 114 3.10 -7.93 -7.77
C TYR A 114 1.76 -7.33 -7.34
N LEU A 115 1.35 -6.19 -7.91
CA LEU A 115 0.08 -5.53 -7.57
C LEU A 115 -1.15 -6.41 -7.84
N TYR A 116 -1.22 -7.03 -9.01
CA TYR A 116 -2.38 -7.87 -9.35
C TYR A 116 -2.35 -9.24 -8.68
N GLN A 117 -1.16 -9.77 -8.38
CA GLN A 117 -1.00 -10.96 -7.57
C GLN A 117 -1.43 -10.69 -6.13
N ASP A 118 -1.01 -9.56 -5.55
CA ASP A 118 -1.46 -9.10 -4.24
C ASP A 118 -2.99 -8.97 -4.21
N LEU A 119 -3.62 -8.39 -5.24
CA LEU A 119 -5.09 -8.27 -5.34
C LEU A 119 -5.83 -9.63 -5.42
N LEU A 120 -5.17 -10.68 -5.93
CA LEU A 120 -5.71 -12.05 -6.03
C LEU A 120 -5.47 -12.85 -4.74
N GLU A 121 -4.27 -12.71 -4.17
CA GLU A 121 -3.78 -13.46 -3.02
C GLU A 121 -4.09 -12.79 -1.69
N THR A 122 -4.61 -11.55 -1.69
CA THR A 122 -5.17 -10.93 -0.49
C THR A 122 -6.41 -11.70 -0.04
N GLU A 123 -6.15 -12.78 0.70
CA GLU A 123 -7.08 -13.30 1.68
C GLU A 123 -7.10 -12.29 2.83
N TYR A 124 -7.80 -11.17 2.64
CA TYR A 124 -8.10 -10.29 3.75
C TYR A 124 -8.80 -11.13 4.81
N ARG A 125 -8.11 -11.34 5.94
CA ARG A 125 -8.73 -11.74 7.21
C ARG A 125 -9.54 -10.56 7.78
N THR A 126 -10.30 -9.86 6.95
CA THR A 126 -11.35 -8.95 7.40
C THR A 126 -12.56 -9.83 7.69
N PRO A 127 -13.02 -9.92 8.95
CA PRO A 127 -14.02 -10.90 9.39
C PRO A 127 -15.43 -10.70 8.83
N SER A 128 -15.63 -9.82 7.83
CA SER A 128 -16.92 -9.32 7.37
C SER A 128 -17.32 -9.65 5.92
N ILE A 129 -16.44 -10.20 5.05
CA ILE A 129 -16.83 -10.71 3.71
C ILE A 129 -16.95 -12.23 3.72
N SER A 130 -18.10 -12.75 3.29
CA SER A 130 -18.19 -14.13 2.81
C SER A 130 -17.31 -14.30 1.57
N ARG A 131 -16.39 -15.28 1.59
CA ARG A 131 -15.44 -15.57 0.49
C ARG A 131 -16.06 -15.48 -0.91
N GLU A 132 -17.29 -15.94 -1.07
CA GLU A 132 -18.03 -15.89 -2.34
C GLU A 132 -18.21 -14.47 -2.90
N HIS A 133 -18.52 -13.50 -2.04
CA HIS A 133 -18.69 -12.10 -2.44
C HIS A 133 -17.36 -11.45 -2.82
N LEU A 134 -16.27 -11.74 -2.09
CA LEU A 134 -14.93 -11.26 -2.45
C LEU A 134 -14.54 -11.75 -3.85
N TYR A 135 -14.73 -13.04 -4.12
CA TYR A 135 -14.45 -13.63 -5.43
C TYR A 135 -15.31 -13.04 -6.54
N ALA A 136 -16.58 -12.75 -6.29
CA ALA A 136 -17.45 -12.10 -7.28
C ALA A 136 -16.94 -10.71 -7.68
N ARG A 137 -16.46 -9.92 -6.70
CA ARG A 137 -15.90 -8.58 -6.94
C ARG A 137 -14.58 -8.64 -7.69
N GLN A 138 -13.65 -9.49 -7.25
CA GLN A 138 -12.39 -9.75 -7.96
C GLN A 138 -12.68 -10.18 -9.42
N THR A 139 -13.61 -11.12 -9.63
CA THR A 139 -14.00 -11.59 -10.96
C THR A 139 -14.53 -10.44 -11.84
N THR A 140 -15.27 -9.51 -11.27
CA THR A 140 -15.79 -8.33 -12.00
C THR A 140 -14.67 -7.42 -12.47
N VAL A 141 -13.67 -7.16 -11.62
CA VAL A 141 -12.48 -6.38 -11.98
C VAL A 141 -11.68 -7.08 -13.09
N PHE A 142 -11.44 -8.39 -12.96
CA PHE A 142 -10.64 -9.15 -13.94
C PHE A 142 -11.37 -9.37 -15.28
N ARG A 143 -12.70 -9.33 -15.30
CA ARG A 143 -13.50 -9.36 -16.54
C ARG A 143 -13.70 -7.97 -17.17
N SER A 144 -13.21 -6.91 -16.53
CA SER A 144 -13.36 -5.56 -17.06
C SER A 144 -12.59 -5.36 -18.37
N SER A 145 -13.14 -4.52 -19.25
CA SER A 145 -12.47 -4.10 -20.49
C SER A 145 -11.17 -3.35 -20.18
N SER A 146 -11.14 -2.56 -19.11
CA SER A 146 -9.97 -1.80 -18.65
C SER A 146 -8.80 -2.73 -18.31
N PHE A 147 -9.04 -3.79 -17.54
CA PHE A 147 -8.02 -4.79 -17.22
C PHE A 147 -7.52 -5.52 -18.47
N THR A 148 -8.42 -5.86 -19.40
CA THR A 148 -8.06 -6.52 -20.66
C THR A 148 -7.16 -5.63 -21.53
N ILE A 149 -7.43 -4.32 -21.60
CA ILE A 149 -6.60 -3.38 -22.35
C ILE A 149 -5.21 -3.26 -21.72
N ILE A 150 -5.15 -3.12 -20.39
CA ILE A 150 -3.90 -2.99 -19.64
C ILE A 150 -3.01 -4.23 -19.80
N THR A 151 -3.58 -5.43 -19.62
CA THR A 151 -2.87 -6.71 -19.80
C THR A 151 -2.34 -6.86 -21.23
N LEU A 152 -3.15 -6.47 -22.23
CA LEU A 152 -2.74 -6.51 -23.62
C LEU A 152 -1.60 -5.53 -23.91
N CYS A 153 -1.63 -4.31 -23.36
CA CYS A 153 -0.53 -3.37 -23.47
C CYS A 153 0.76 -3.92 -22.85
N TRP A 154 0.68 -4.52 -21.65
CA TRP A 154 1.84 -5.14 -21.02
C TRP A 154 2.38 -6.35 -21.78
N LYS A 155 1.55 -7.07 -22.53
CA LYS A 155 2.01 -8.18 -23.38
C LYS A 155 3.00 -7.74 -24.46
N PHE A 156 2.87 -6.50 -24.95
CA PHE A 156 3.77 -5.92 -25.95
C PHE A 156 4.94 -5.13 -25.36
N LEU A 157 4.77 -4.59 -24.14
CA LEU A 157 5.72 -3.67 -23.52
C LEU A 157 6.51 -4.28 -22.35
N ASN A 158 6.26 -5.55 -22.02
CA ASN A 158 7.04 -6.25 -20.99
C ASN A 158 8.49 -6.43 -21.41
N PHE A 159 9.34 -6.68 -20.40
CA PHE A 159 10.78 -6.88 -20.59
C PHE A 159 11.11 -7.95 -21.63
N HIS A 160 10.39 -9.08 -21.61
CA HIS A 160 10.62 -10.19 -22.55
C HIS A 160 10.34 -9.81 -24.01
N ALA A 161 9.23 -9.11 -24.27
CA ALA A 161 8.88 -8.63 -25.60
C ALA A 161 9.89 -7.61 -26.12
N VAL A 162 10.36 -6.69 -25.26
CA VAL A 162 11.40 -5.73 -25.62
C VAL A 162 12.73 -6.42 -25.94
N MET A 163 13.07 -7.49 -25.21
CA MET A 163 14.23 -8.34 -25.54
C MET A 163 14.07 -9.05 -26.88
N ASP A 164 12.89 -9.62 -27.16
CA ASP A 164 12.62 -10.28 -28.44
C ASP A 164 12.68 -9.30 -29.62
N TYR A 165 12.18 -8.07 -29.44
CA TYR A 165 12.30 -7.01 -30.45
C TYR A 165 13.74 -6.57 -30.69
N LEU A 166 14.56 -6.52 -29.65
CA LEU A 166 15.99 -6.27 -29.78
C LEU A 166 16.66 -7.39 -30.60
N LEU A 167 16.38 -8.66 -30.28
CA LEU A 167 16.93 -9.80 -31.03
C LEU A 167 16.47 -9.79 -32.50
N LEU A 168 15.21 -9.45 -32.75
CA LEU A 168 14.66 -9.32 -34.10
C LEU A 168 15.33 -8.18 -34.88
N ALA A 169 15.59 -7.05 -34.23
CA ALA A 169 16.30 -5.92 -34.82
C ALA A 169 17.76 -6.25 -35.16
N ILE A 170 18.42 -7.08 -34.33
CA ILE A 170 19.76 -7.62 -34.62
C ILE A 170 19.70 -8.54 -35.84
N PHE A 171 18.72 -9.44 -35.92
CA PHE A 171 18.57 -10.39 -37.02
C PHE A 171 18.35 -9.72 -38.37
N PHE A 172 17.55 -8.65 -38.42
CA PHE A 172 17.28 -7.90 -39.66
C PHE A 172 18.27 -6.77 -39.97
N ASP A 173 19.33 -6.59 -39.16
CA ASP A 173 20.30 -5.48 -39.27
C ASP A 173 19.62 -4.09 -39.24
N ARG A 174 18.57 -3.94 -38.43
CA ARG A 174 17.77 -2.69 -38.27
C ARG A 174 17.97 -2.03 -36.90
N MET A 175 19.15 -2.21 -36.31
CA MET A 175 19.48 -1.70 -34.97
C MET A 175 19.41 -0.18 -34.86
N ARG A 176 19.70 0.56 -35.94
CA ARG A 176 19.66 2.03 -35.95
C ARG A 176 18.23 2.56 -35.87
N GLU A 177 17.28 1.91 -36.51
CA GLU A 177 15.85 2.20 -36.45
C GLU A 177 15.29 1.88 -35.05
N TYR A 178 15.66 0.73 -34.50
CA TYR A 178 15.27 0.32 -33.15
C TYR A 178 15.77 1.28 -32.06
N ILE A 179 17.06 1.63 -32.07
CA ILE A 179 17.62 2.59 -31.11
C ILE A 179 16.95 3.96 -31.23
N ARG A 180 16.59 4.41 -32.45
CA ARG A 180 15.86 5.68 -32.64
C ARG A 180 14.48 5.65 -32.00
N LEU A 181 13.76 4.53 -32.09
CA LEU A 181 12.46 4.33 -31.45
C LEU A 181 12.57 4.44 -29.92
N ILE A 182 13.60 3.82 -29.33
CA ILE A 182 13.77 3.74 -27.86
C ILE A 182 14.14 5.07 -27.20
N ARG A 183 14.78 6.01 -27.90
CA ARG A 183 15.40 7.17 -27.23
C ARG A 183 14.47 8.05 -26.39
N TRP A 184 13.22 8.26 -26.83
CA TRP A 184 12.28 9.13 -26.11
C TRP A 184 10.86 8.59 -26.13
N SER A 185 10.39 8.08 -27.26
CA SER A 185 9.01 7.62 -27.39
C SER A 185 8.68 6.43 -26.48
N SER A 186 9.62 5.50 -26.28
CA SER A 186 9.36 4.29 -25.49
C SER A 186 9.32 4.56 -23.97
N TYR A 187 10.13 5.48 -23.45
CA TYR A 187 10.07 5.83 -22.02
C TYR A 187 8.74 6.47 -21.64
N VAL A 188 8.25 7.38 -22.47
CA VAL A 188 6.95 8.03 -22.26
C VAL A 188 5.83 6.99 -22.28
N VAL A 189 5.89 6.04 -23.23
CA VAL A 189 4.89 4.96 -23.32
C VAL A 189 4.92 4.05 -22.09
N VAL A 190 6.10 3.66 -21.60
CA VAL A 190 6.23 2.81 -20.40
C VAL A 190 5.76 3.55 -19.15
N LEU A 191 6.14 4.82 -18.96
CA LEU A 191 5.69 5.63 -17.82
C LEU A 191 4.18 5.86 -17.83
N LEU A 192 3.61 6.15 -19.00
CA LEU A 192 2.17 6.30 -19.15
C LEU A 192 1.44 4.98 -18.83
N LEU A 193 1.98 3.85 -19.29
CA LEU A 193 1.42 2.55 -18.96
C LEU A 193 1.46 2.29 -17.45
N VAL A 194 2.59 2.59 -16.79
CA VAL A 194 2.73 2.48 -15.32
C VAL A 194 1.68 3.33 -14.60
N TYR A 195 1.52 4.58 -15.01
CA TYR A 195 0.52 5.48 -14.43
C TYR A 195 -0.90 4.93 -14.57
N VAL A 196 -1.27 4.47 -15.77
CA VAL A 196 -2.59 3.88 -16.03
C VAL A 196 -2.81 2.61 -15.19
N THR A 197 -1.79 1.77 -15.02
CA THR A 197 -1.90 0.59 -14.16
C THR A 197 -2.10 0.92 -12.69
N GLU A 198 -1.34 1.85 -12.13
CA GLU A 198 -1.44 2.24 -10.72
C GLU A 198 -2.81 2.89 -10.45
N PHE A 199 -3.29 3.74 -11.37
CA PHE A 199 -4.62 4.33 -11.27
C PHE A 199 -5.75 3.29 -11.35
N HIS A 200 -5.64 2.33 -12.26
CA HIS A 200 -6.60 1.23 -12.36
C HIS A 200 -6.59 0.36 -11.10
N PHE A 201 -5.40 0.03 -10.59
CA PHE A 201 -5.24 -0.75 -9.37
C PHE A 201 -5.89 -0.06 -8.18
N LEU A 202 -5.62 1.24 -7.97
CA LEU A 202 -6.21 2.01 -6.87
C LEU A 202 -7.75 1.95 -6.90
N ARG A 203 -8.35 2.16 -8.07
CA ARG A 203 -9.82 2.07 -8.25
C ARG A 203 -10.36 0.67 -8.00
N ALA A 204 -9.67 -0.36 -8.48
CA ALA A 204 -10.06 -1.74 -8.26
C ALA A 204 -9.96 -2.11 -6.78
N TYR A 205 -8.91 -1.65 -6.11
CA TYR A 205 -8.66 -1.88 -4.69
C TYR A 205 -9.71 -1.20 -3.81
N THR A 206 -10.01 0.08 -4.03
CA THR A 206 -11.09 0.78 -3.32
C THR A 206 -12.44 0.13 -3.58
N TYR A 207 -12.74 -0.22 -4.84
CA TYR A 207 -13.96 -0.94 -5.17
C TYR A 207 -14.04 -2.25 -4.39
N ILE A 208 -12.99 -3.05 -4.25
CA ILE A 208 -13.06 -4.29 -3.48
C ILE A 208 -13.29 -4.03 -1.98
N GLN A 209 -12.86 -2.87 -1.45
CA GLN A 209 -12.84 -2.53 -0.03
C GLN A 209 -14.03 -1.69 0.49
N ASP A 210 -15.00 -1.29 -0.32
CA ASP A 210 -16.16 -0.51 0.18
C ASP A 210 -17.29 -1.42 0.72
N TYR A 211 -17.69 -1.25 1.99
CA TYR A 211 -18.62 -2.19 2.69
C TYR A 211 -19.97 -1.62 3.12
N LEU A 212 -20.07 -0.36 3.54
CA LEU A 212 -21.31 0.16 4.16
C LEU A 212 -22.15 1.01 3.20
N LEU A 213 -21.50 1.75 2.30
CA LEU A 213 -22.15 2.57 1.29
C LEU A 213 -22.78 1.74 0.16
N GLU A 214 -22.15 0.62 -0.19
CA GLU A 214 -22.53 -0.23 -1.33
C GLU A 214 -23.57 -1.30 -1.00
N ALA A 215 -23.90 -1.53 0.28
CA ALA A 215 -25.03 -2.40 0.66
C ALA A 215 -26.39 -1.87 0.19
N GLY A 216 -26.41 -0.69 -0.47
CA GLY A 216 -27.60 -0.02 -0.99
C GLY A 216 -28.43 0.64 0.10
N TRP A 217 -27.93 0.68 1.35
CA TRP A 217 -28.70 1.24 2.47
C TRP A 217 -28.83 2.75 2.38
N CYS A 218 -27.96 3.42 1.62
CA CYS A 218 -28.03 4.85 1.33
C CYS A 218 -28.57 5.18 -0.08
N ALA A 219 -28.99 4.18 -0.86
CA ALA A 219 -29.37 4.38 -2.27
C ALA A 219 -30.65 5.21 -2.47
N ASP A 220 -31.53 5.27 -1.46
CA ASP A 220 -32.77 6.05 -1.48
C ASP A 220 -32.57 7.53 -1.06
N GLY A 221 -31.31 8.01 -0.94
CA GLY A 221 -31.00 9.31 -0.32
C GLY A 221 -31.18 9.31 1.21
N LYS A 222 -31.22 8.12 1.83
CA LYS A 222 -31.27 7.95 3.28
C LYS A 222 -29.86 7.81 3.86
N MET A 223 -29.72 8.14 5.14
CA MET A 223 -28.46 8.08 5.86
C MET A 223 -28.37 6.88 6.81
N ILE A 224 -27.14 6.57 7.21
CA ILE A 224 -26.81 5.70 8.34
C ILE A 224 -26.42 6.62 9.50
N GLY A 225 -27.17 6.53 10.61
CA GLY A 225 -26.86 7.25 11.84
C GLY A 225 -26.12 6.35 12.82
N ILE A 226 -24.99 6.79 13.34
CA ILE A 226 -24.19 6.05 14.33
C ILE A 226 -24.12 6.90 15.59
N THR A 227 -24.54 6.35 16.74
CA THR A 227 -24.48 7.08 18.01
C THR A 227 -23.26 6.72 18.82
N GLU A 228 -22.59 7.75 19.31
CA GLU A 228 -21.48 7.66 20.26
C GLU A 228 -21.85 8.36 21.58
N PRO A 229 -21.59 7.75 22.75
CA PRO A 229 -21.88 8.39 24.03
C PRO A 229 -20.99 9.62 24.26
N ARG A 230 -19.78 9.62 23.70
CA ARG A 230 -18.76 10.66 23.90
C ARG A 230 -18.60 11.54 22.66
N ARG A 231 -18.57 12.86 22.87
CA ARG A 231 -18.33 13.84 21.80
C ARG A 231 -17.01 13.61 21.06
N VAL A 232 -15.95 13.33 21.82
CA VAL A 232 -14.61 13.10 21.26
C VAL A 232 -14.57 11.83 20.41
N ALA A 233 -15.29 10.78 20.81
CA ALA A 233 -15.41 9.56 20.02
C ALA A 233 -16.12 9.84 18.68
N ALA A 234 -17.28 10.53 18.72
CA ALA A 234 -18.02 10.89 17.50
C ALA A 234 -17.15 11.66 16.49
N THR A 235 -16.42 12.68 16.93
CA THR A 235 -15.57 13.48 16.05
C THR A 235 -14.37 12.67 15.54
N SER A 236 -13.65 11.97 16.43
CA SER A 236 -12.45 11.20 16.07
C SER A 236 -12.77 10.06 15.09
N LEU A 237 -13.82 9.28 15.37
CA LEU A 237 -14.25 8.17 14.54
C LEU A 237 -14.73 8.66 13.17
N SER A 238 -15.52 9.73 13.13
CA SER A 238 -15.97 10.29 11.84
C SER A 238 -14.80 10.74 10.97
N ASN A 239 -13.76 11.34 11.56
CA ASN A 239 -12.57 11.77 10.84
C ASN A 239 -11.79 10.57 10.33
N ARG A 240 -11.59 9.55 11.17
CA ARG A 240 -10.92 8.31 10.81
C ARG A 240 -11.63 7.58 9.67
N VAL A 241 -12.96 7.48 9.74
CA VAL A 241 -13.76 6.82 8.69
C VAL A 241 -13.80 7.66 7.42
N ALA A 242 -13.79 8.98 7.52
CA ALA A 242 -13.64 9.83 6.34
C ALA A 242 -12.31 9.59 5.62
N ASP A 243 -11.21 9.48 6.37
CA ASP A 243 -9.88 9.13 5.85
C ASP A 243 -9.87 7.74 5.19
N GLU A 244 -10.47 6.74 5.84
CA GLU A 244 -10.56 5.37 5.31
C GLU A 244 -11.42 5.29 4.03
N CYS A 245 -12.50 6.08 3.96
CA CYS A 245 -13.33 6.23 2.77
C CYS A 245 -12.73 7.18 1.72
N ASN A 246 -11.53 7.73 1.95
CA ASN A 246 -10.89 8.74 1.10
C ASN A 246 -11.82 9.90 0.72
N CYS A 247 -12.62 10.37 1.68
CA CYS A 247 -13.58 11.45 1.49
C CYS A 247 -13.28 12.62 2.43
N ILE A 248 -13.76 13.81 2.07
CA ILE A 248 -13.59 15.00 2.91
C ILE A 248 -14.62 14.93 4.04
N LEU A 249 -14.18 15.06 5.29
CA LEU A 249 -15.10 15.12 6.43
C LEU A 249 -16.15 16.21 6.24
N GLY A 250 -17.42 15.85 6.43
CA GLY A 250 -18.59 16.69 6.18
C GLY A 250 -19.26 16.44 4.82
N THR A 251 -18.61 15.71 3.91
CA THR A 251 -19.21 15.30 2.62
C THR A 251 -19.97 13.98 2.77
N GLU A 252 -19.39 12.84 2.40
CA GLU A 252 -20.03 11.51 2.50
C GLU A 252 -20.11 11.01 3.95
N VAL A 253 -19.07 11.30 4.75
CA VAL A 253 -18.99 10.99 6.18
C VAL A 253 -18.98 12.30 6.95
N GLY A 254 -19.82 12.42 7.98
CA GLY A 254 -19.91 13.62 8.79
C GLY A 254 -20.25 13.32 10.25
N TYR A 255 -20.25 14.35 11.08
CA TYR A 255 -20.67 14.23 12.47
C TYR A 255 -21.55 15.38 12.95
N SER A 256 -22.35 15.12 13.98
CA SER A 256 -23.21 16.11 14.62
C SER A 256 -23.19 15.94 16.14
N ILE A 257 -22.66 16.95 16.82
CA ILE A 257 -22.59 17.02 18.28
C ILE A 257 -23.21 18.33 18.76
N ARG A 258 -23.34 18.48 20.09
CA ARG A 258 -23.88 19.72 20.64
C ARG A 258 -22.99 20.90 20.26
N PHE A 259 -23.60 21.91 19.62
CA PHE A 259 -22.97 23.15 19.15
C PHE A 259 -22.03 23.01 17.95
N ASP A 260 -21.91 21.83 17.36
CA ASP A 260 -21.02 21.62 16.22
C ASP A 260 -21.59 20.56 15.27
N ASN A 261 -21.77 20.92 14.01
CA ASN A 261 -22.41 20.08 13.02
C ASN A 261 -21.63 20.16 11.69
N TYR A 262 -20.95 19.08 11.36
CA TYR A 262 -20.19 18.88 10.12
C TYR A 262 -20.90 17.84 9.26
N THR A 263 -22.04 18.23 8.68
CA THR A 263 -22.84 17.42 7.76
C THR A 263 -23.38 18.28 6.63
N ASP A 264 -23.57 17.67 5.46
CA ASP A 264 -24.12 18.30 4.25
C ASP A 264 -25.19 17.38 3.62
N GLU A 265 -25.87 17.84 2.57
CA GLU A 265 -26.90 17.07 1.85
C GLU A 265 -26.34 15.76 1.24
N THR A 266 -25.03 15.71 0.99
CA THR A 266 -24.35 14.52 0.48
C THR A 266 -23.96 13.52 1.57
N THR A 267 -24.15 13.84 2.85
CA THR A 267 -23.77 12.96 3.95
C THR A 267 -24.60 11.69 3.92
N LYS A 268 -23.90 10.56 3.94
CA LYS A 268 -24.48 9.21 3.93
C LYS A 268 -24.24 8.51 5.26
N ILE A 269 -23.10 8.77 5.91
CA ILE A 269 -22.77 8.25 7.24
C ILE A 269 -22.63 9.42 8.20
N LYS A 270 -23.44 9.42 9.25
CA LYS A 270 -23.48 10.49 10.24
C LYS A 270 -23.21 9.94 11.63
N TYR A 271 -22.07 10.29 12.19
CA TYR A 271 -21.75 10.09 13.60
C TYR A 271 -22.46 11.16 14.42
N MET A 272 -23.05 10.81 15.55
CA MET A 272 -23.71 11.80 16.40
C MET A 272 -23.70 11.38 17.85
N THR A 273 -23.88 12.34 18.75
CA THR A 273 -24.14 11.96 20.14
C THR A 273 -25.59 11.53 20.33
N GLU A 274 -25.81 10.70 21.34
CA GLU A 274 -27.14 10.22 21.74
C GLU A 274 -28.14 11.37 21.93
N GLY A 275 -27.71 12.47 22.55
CA GLY A 275 -28.53 13.66 22.74
C GLY A 275 -28.95 14.36 21.45
N ILE A 276 -28.15 14.23 20.38
CA ILE A 276 -28.50 14.77 19.05
C ILE A 276 -29.52 13.85 18.38
N LEU A 277 -29.34 12.52 18.43
CA LEU A 277 -30.34 11.58 17.92
C LEU A 277 -31.69 11.74 18.65
N LEU A 278 -31.67 11.90 19.98
CA LEU A 278 -32.89 12.12 20.76
C LEU A 278 -33.60 13.43 20.34
N ARG A 279 -32.85 14.49 20.05
CA ARG A 279 -33.42 15.74 19.54
C ARG A 279 -34.07 15.55 18.17
N GLU A 280 -33.41 14.82 17.28
CA GLU A 280 -33.96 14.49 15.96
C GLU A 280 -35.23 13.64 16.07
N LEU A 281 -35.27 12.70 17.00
CA LEU A 281 -36.47 11.90 17.32
C LEU A 281 -37.67 12.77 17.78
N MET A 282 -37.43 13.93 18.38
CA MET A 282 -38.53 14.84 18.73
C MET A 282 -39.12 15.53 17.50
N SER A 283 -38.28 15.86 16.52
CA SER A 283 -38.70 16.53 15.28
C SER A 283 -39.25 15.55 14.25
N ASP A 284 -38.60 14.39 14.10
CA ASP A 284 -38.99 13.29 13.23
C ASP A 284 -39.05 11.97 14.04
N PRO A 285 -40.22 11.65 14.63
CA PRO A 285 -40.40 10.46 15.46
C PRO A 285 -40.26 9.13 14.71
N LEU A 286 -40.22 9.12 13.38
CA LEU A 286 -40.05 7.91 12.57
C LEU A 286 -38.66 7.80 11.95
N LEU A 287 -37.78 8.79 12.18
CA LEU A 287 -36.42 8.85 11.64
C LEU A 287 -36.37 8.64 10.13
N THR A 288 -37.31 9.22 9.38
CA THR A 288 -37.53 9.03 7.94
C THR A 288 -36.27 9.20 7.10
N ASN A 289 -35.38 10.11 7.50
CA ASN A 289 -34.09 10.38 6.85
C ASN A 289 -33.07 9.24 7.00
N TYR A 290 -33.25 8.33 7.96
CA TYR A 290 -32.32 7.23 8.21
C TYR A 290 -32.88 5.89 7.71
N SER A 291 -32.02 5.07 7.11
CA SER A 291 -32.31 3.67 6.77
C SER A 291 -31.82 2.72 7.86
N VAL A 292 -30.73 3.08 8.53
CA VAL A 292 -30.10 2.32 9.61
C VAL A 292 -29.71 3.25 10.75
N ILE A 293 -29.98 2.81 11.97
CA ILE A 293 -29.44 3.43 13.18
C ILE A 293 -28.56 2.40 13.89
N VAL A 294 -27.31 2.76 14.11
CA VAL A 294 -26.35 2.02 14.91
C VAL A 294 -26.29 2.70 16.28
N VAL A 295 -26.60 1.94 17.33
CA VAL A 295 -26.39 2.37 18.71
C VAL A 295 -25.12 1.72 19.20
N ASP A 296 -24.04 2.49 19.26
CA ASP A 296 -22.74 1.99 19.71
C ASP A 296 -22.56 2.10 21.23
N GLU A 297 -21.59 1.37 21.77
CA GLU A 297 -21.14 1.47 23.16
C GLU A 297 -22.27 1.27 24.20
N VAL A 298 -23.26 0.43 23.90
CA VAL A 298 -24.45 0.24 24.79
C VAL A 298 -24.10 -0.30 26.17
N HIS A 299 -22.90 -0.86 26.32
CA HIS A 299 -22.36 -1.30 27.60
C HIS A 299 -22.02 -0.14 28.57
N GLU A 300 -21.91 1.11 28.10
CA GLU A 300 -21.81 2.28 28.99
C GLU A 300 -23.12 2.55 29.76
N ARG A 301 -24.25 1.94 29.34
CA ARG A 301 -25.56 1.99 30.01
C ARG A 301 -25.99 3.42 30.40
N THR A 302 -25.84 4.38 29.48
CA THR A 302 -26.27 5.75 29.74
C THR A 302 -27.80 5.84 29.74
N LEU A 303 -28.36 6.80 30.50
CA LEU A 303 -29.80 7.06 30.51
C LEU A 303 -30.34 7.37 29.11
N LEU A 304 -29.56 8.08 28.29
CA LEU A 304 -29.96 8.44 26.93
C LEU A 304 -30.00 7.21 26.03
N THR A 305 -29.01 6.30 26.13
CA THR A 305 -29.00 5.03 25.40
C THR A 305 -30.28 4.25 25.66
N ASP A 306 -30.65 4.09 26.95
CA ASP A 306 -31.82 3.31 27.36
C ASP A 306 -33.13 3.92 26.83
N ILE A 307 -33.26 5.25 26.88
CA ILE A 307 -34.41 5.97 26.31
C ILE A 307 -34.47 5.76 24.80
N ILE A 308 -33.34 5.92 24.09
CA ILE A 308 -33.25 5.74 22.64
C ILE A 308 -33.63 4.31 22.27
N MET A 309 -33.08 3.29 22.93
CA MET A 309 -33.44 1.88 22.70
C MET A 309 -34.95 1.64 22.89
N GLY A 310 -35.54 2.22 23.93
CA GLY A 310 -36.99 2.15 24.17
C GLY A 310 -37.82 2.80 23.06
N LEU A 311 -37.40 3.95 22.55
CA LEU A 311 -38.05 4.65 21.43
C LEU A 311 -37.88 3.89 20.11
N LEU A 312 -36.66 3.45 19.83
CA LEU A 312 -36.31 2.65 18.66
C LEU A 312 -37.13 1.35 18.57
N LYS A 313 -37.33 0.65 19.70
CA LYS A 313 -38.22 -0.52 19.78
C LYS A 313 -39.68 -0.18 19.43
N LYS A 314 -40.17 1.01 19.79
CA LYS A 314 -41.51 1.48 19.38
C LYS A 314 -41.54 1.81 17.88
N ILE A 315 -40.47 2.37 17.34
CA ILE A 315 -40.37 2.74 15.92
C ILE A 315 -40.37 1.50 15.03
N ILE A 316 -39.55 0.47 15.32
CA ILE A 316 -39.51 -0.77 14.50
C ILE A 316 -40.91 -1.39 14.36
N ARG A 317 -41.74 -1.33 15.40
CA ARG A 317 -43.12 -1.85 15.36
C ARG A 317 -43.99 -1.14 14.32
N LYS A 318 -43.79 0.16 14.11
CA LYS A 318 -44.51 0.97 13.12
C LYS A 318 -43.81 1.00 11.75
N ARG A 319 -42.49 1.09 11.74
CA ARG A 319 -41.63 1.21 10.56
C ARG A 319 -40.70 0.01 10.48
N ARG A 320 -41.18 -1.05 9.81
CA ARG A 320 -40.41 -2.28 9.58
C ARG A 320 -39.23 -2.09 8.61
N SER A 321 -39.16 -0.96 7.90
CA SER A 321 -38.07 -0.65 6.96
C SER A 321 -36.82 -0.09 7.64
N LEU A 322 -36.91 0.38 8.89
CA LEU A 322 -35.76 0.87 9.65
C LEU A 322 -34.99 -0.33 10.22
N ARG A 323 -33.68 -0.40 9.95
CA ARG A 323 -32.80 -1.40 10.56
C ARG A 323 -32.10 -0.80 11.76
N ILE A 324 -31.88 -1.62 12.78
CA ILE A 324 -31.22 -1.19 14.00
C ILE A 324 -30.09 -2.17 14.29
N VAL A 325 -28.90 -1.63 14.53
CA VAL A 325 -27.73 -2.37 14.96
C VAL A 325 -27.39 -1.87 16.35
N VAL A 326 -27.15 -2.80 17.27
CA VAL A 326 -26.75 -2.48 18.64
C VAL A 326 -25.40 -3.11 18.87
N CYS A 327 -24.39 -2.27 19.11
CA CYS A 327 -23.02 -2.70 19.34
C CYS A 327 -22.71 -2.66 20.85
N SER A 328 -22.03 -3.70 21.32
CA SER A 328 -21.61 -3.83 22.73
C SER A 328 -20.34 -4.66 22.79
N ALA A 329 -19.41 -4.27 23.67
CA ALA A 329 -18.20 -5.02 23.97
C ALA A 329 -18.42 -6.14 25.01
N THR A 330 -19.59 -6.17 25.67
CA THR A 330 -19.88 -7.08 26.79
C THR A 330 -20.87 -8.19 26.43
N VAL A 331 -20.90 -9.23 27.28
CA VAL A 331 -21.58 -10.53 27.07
C VAL A 331 -23.12 -10.45 27.15
N ASP A 332 -23.72 -9.30 27.49
CA ASP A 332 -25.18 -9.15 27.65
C ASP A 332 -25.99 -9.10 26.33
N ALA A 333 -25.43 -9.65 25.23
CA ALA A 333 -26.05 -9.67 23.91
C ALA A 333 -27.40 -10.41 23.88
N GLU A 334 -27.58 -11.43 24.74
CA GLU A 334 -28.84 -12.19 24.83
C GLU A 334 -30.00 -11.33 25.34
N GLN A 335 -29.75 -10.51 26.36
CA GLN A 335 -30.78 -9.60 26.92
C GLN A 335 -31.21 -8.55 25.89
N LEU A 336 -30.24 -8.03 25.12
CA LEU A 336 -30.51 -7.07 24.05
C LEU A 336 -31.28 -7.71 22.89
N ARG A 337 -30.90 -8.93 22.48
CA ARG A 337 -31.65 -9.71 21.47
C ARG A 337 -33.08 -9.89 21.91
N ASP A 338 -33.31 -10.38 23.14
CA ASP A 338 -34.65 -10.65 23.66
C ASP A 338 -35.47 -9.37 23.81
N PHE A 339 -34.81 -8.25 24.14
CA PHE A 339 -35.47 -6.95 24.16
C PHE A 339 -35.93 -6.49 22.77
N PHE A 340 -35.11 -6.62 21.72
CA PHE A 340 -35.48 -6.17 20.36
C PHE A 340 -36.26 -7.22 19.56
N ASN A 341 -36.27 -8.48 19.98
CA ASN A 341 -37.03 -9.52 19.30
C ASN A 341 -38.53 -9.24 19.40
N THR A 342 -39.20 -9.17 18.25
CA THR A 342 -40.65 -8.94 18.16
C THR A 342 -41.44 -10.23 17.93
N ASN A 343 -40.76 -11.37 17.84
CA ASN A 343 -41.39 -12.67 17.75
C ASN A 343 -42.11 -13.02 19.06
N THR A 344 -43.42 -13.24 18.98
CA THR A 344 -44.25 -13.70 20.11
C THR A 344 -44.51 -15.21 20.07
N SER A 345 -44.01 -15.91 19.05
CA SER A 345 -44.13 -17.36 18.91
C SER A 345 -42.95 -18.08 19.57
N ARG A 346 -43.12 -19.36 19.90
CA ARG A 346 -42.03 -20.24 20.35
C ARG A 346 -41.15 -20.75 19.21
N ASP A 347 -41.50 -20.41 17.97
CA ASP A 347 -40.77 -20.80 16.77
C ASP A 347 -39.61 -19.84 16.52
N SER A 348 -38.38 -20.29 16.78
CA SER A 348 -37.16 -19.48 16.63
C SER A 348 -36.85 -19.09 15.18
N THR A 349 -37.45 -19.77 14.19
CA THR A 349 -37.26 -19.39 12.77
C THR A 349 -37.88 -18.02 12.43
N LYS A 350 -38.72 -17.48 13.31
CA LYS A 350 -39.39 -16.17 13.15
C LYS A 350 -38.75 -15.06 13.98
N ASP A 351 -37.59 -15.31 14.59
CA ASP A 351 -36.88 -14.31 15.36
C ASP A 351 -36.48 -13.13 14.49
N THR A 352 -36.76 -11.92 14.97
CA THR A 352 -36.50 -10.68 14.21
C THR A 352 -35.20 -10.00 14.61
N ALA A 353 -34.46 -10.58 15.55
CA ALA A 353 -33.19 -10.07 16.06
C ALA A 353 -32.17 -11.21 16.05
N VAL A 354 -30.94 -10.92 15.63
CA VAL A 354 -29.85 -11.88 15.58
C VAL A 354 -28.65 -11.32 16.34
N ILE A 355 -27.88 -12.21 16.97
CA ILE A 355 -26.62 -11.85 17.62
C ILE A 355 -25.50 -12.17 16.64
N LEU A 356 -24.61 -11.20 16.44
CA LEU A 356 -23.37 -11.39 15.69
C LEU A 356 -22.20 -11.20 16.66
N THR A 357 -21.42 -12.26 16.85
CA THR A 357 -20.26 -12.25 17.74
C THR A 357 -18.99 -12.13 16.90
N ILE A 358 -18.14 -11.17 17.23
CA ILE A 358 -16.84 -10.98 16.61
C ILE A 358 -15.77 -11.43 17.63
N GLU A 359 -15.01 -12.47 17.29
CA GLU A 359 -13.93 -12.94 18.17
C GLU A 359 -12.72 -11.99 18.09
N GLY A 360 -12.43 -11.33 19.22
CA GLY A 360 -11.22 -10.53 19.39
C GLY A 360 -10.00 -11.41 19.71
N ARG A 361 -8.82 -11.04 19.20
CA ARG A 361 -7.55 -11.63 19.66
C ARG A 361 -7.08 -10.85 20.88
N LEU A 362 -7.30 -11.40 22.06
CA LEU A 362 -6.71 -10.88 23.29
C LEU A 362 -5.27 -11.40 23.38
N TYR A 363 -4.32 -10.49 23.55
CA TYR A 363 -2.97 -10.86 23.97
C TYR A 363 -3.00 -11.16 25.48
N PRO A 364 -2.19 -12.11 25.98
CA PRO A 364 -2.11 -12.36 27.41
C PRO A 364 -1.62 -11.08 28.11
N VAL A 365 -2.33 -10.66 29.15
CA VAL A 365 -2.00 -9.50 29.98
C VAL A 365 -1.72 -10.00 31.39
N ASP A 366 -0.51 -9.72 31.90
CA ASP A 366 -0.15 -10.00 33.28
C ASP A 366 -0.71 -8.90 34.21
N ILE A 367 -1.35 -9.31 35.31
CA ILE A 367 -2.02 -8.39 36.24
C ILE A 367 -1.23 -8.32 37.54
N PHE A 368 -0.80 -7.11 37.91
CA PHE A 368 -0.09 -6.83 39.15
C PHE A 368 -0.96 -6.00 40.11
N TYR A 369 -1.02 -6.44 41.37
CA TYR A 369 -1.76 -5.74 42.43
C TYR A 369 -0.80 -5.14 43.46
N ILE A 370 -1.16 -3.97 43.97
CA ILE A 370 -0.52 -3.40 45.17
C ILE A 370 -0.79 -4.29 46.38
N ARG A 371 0.22 -4.46 47.26
CA ARG A 371 0.08 -5.27 48.48
C ARG A 371 -0.64 -4.54 49.61
N GLU A 372 -0.49 -3.23 49.65
CA GLU A 372 -1.04 -2.36 50.69
C GLU A 372 -1.78 -1.17 50.04
N PRO A 373 -2.86 -0.66 50.65
CA PRO A 373 -3.62 0.45 50.12
C PRO A 373 -2.78 1.74 50.10
N VAL A 374 -2.90 2.50 49.02
CA VAL A 374 -2.17 3.75 48.81
C VAL A 374 -3.04 4.94 49.24
N ALA A 375 -2.48 5.87 50.01
CA ALA A 375 -3.18 7.09 50.42
C ALA A 375 -3.41 8.09 49.27
N ASN A 376 -2.43 8.25 48.38
CA ASN A 376 -2.53 9.07 47.17
C ASN A 376 -2.24 8.22 45.93
N TYR A 377 -3.29 7.79 45.25
CA TYR A 377 -3.16 6.94 44.08
C TYR A 377 -2.59 7.68 42.87
N VAL A 378 -2.78 9.01 42.74
CA VAL A 378 -2.24 9.80 41.62
C VAL A 378 -0.70 9.76 41.65
N THR A 379 -0.10 9.99 42.82
CA THR A 379 1.36 9.85 43.00
C THR A 379 1.81 8.42 42.70
N SER A 380 1.08 7.41 43.18
CA SER A 380 1.43 6.01 42.90
C SER A 380 1.28 5.62 41.42
N VAL A 381 0.38 6.26 40.66
CA VAL A 381 0.29 6.09 39.20
C VAL A 381 1.53 6.67 38.53
N VAL A 382 1.96 7.87 38.93
CA VAL A 382 3.20 8.50 38.44
C VAL A 382 4.43 7.64 38.75
N ASP A 383 4.56 7.18 40.00
CA ASP A 383 5.68 6.33 40.42
C ASP A 383 5.70 5.00 39.65
N THR A 384 4.53 4.40 39.41
CA THR A 384 4.41 3.16 38.63
C THR A 384 4.79 3.40 37.17
N ALA A 385 4.35 4.50 36.57
CA ALA A 385 4.69 4.85 35.20
C ALA A 385 6.20 5.07 35.01
N LEU A 386 6.85 5.73 35.97
CA LEU A 386 8.31 5.91 35.97
C LEU A 386 9.05 4.58 36.10
N LYS A 387 8.61 3.70 37.02
CA LYS A 387 9.19 2.35 37.18
C LYS A 387 9.04 1.51 35.92
N ILE A 388 7.90 1.57 35.24
CA ILE A 388 7.68 0.88 33.97
C ILE A 388 8.64 1.44 32.91
N HIS A 389 8.72 2.77 32.79
CA HIS A 389 9.60 3.41 31.82
C HIS A 389 11.09 3.06 32.00
N GLU A 390 11.53 2.87 33.25
CA GLU A 390 12.93 2.54 33.55
C GLU A 390 13.28 1.05 33.36
N ASN A 391 12.33 0.14 33.58
CA ASN A 391 12.60 -1.29 33.66
C ASN A 391 12.06 -2.13 32.49
N GLU A 392 11.04 -1.64 31.78
CA GLU A 392 10.37 -2.38 30.71
C GLU A 392 10.86 -1.94 29.32
N GLU A 393 10.57 -2.78 28.32
CA GLU A 393 10.90 -2.51 26.91
C GLU A 393 10.11 -1.30 26.35
N PRO A 394 10.57 -0.70 25.22
CA PRO A 394 9.89 0.42 24.60
C PRO A 394 8.40 0.15 24.30
N GLY A 395 7.52 1.02 24.80
CA GLY A 395 6.08 0.97 24.58
C GLY A 395 5.37 2.18 25.18
N ASP A 396 4.08 2.33 24.88
CA ASP A 396 3.24 3.40 25.42
C ASP A 396 2.57 2.97 26.74
N ILE A 397 2.41 3.91 27.67
CA ILE A 397 1.74 3.69 28.96
C ILE A 397 0.37 4.37 28.95
N LEU A 398 -0.68 3.60 29.17
CA LEU A 398 -2.05 4.10 29.35
C LEU A 398 -2.40 4.14 30.85
N ALA A 399 -2.58 5.35 31.40
CA ALA A 399 -2.98 5.56 32.78
C ALA A 399 -4.45 6.02 32.87
N PHE A 400 -5.21 5.41 33.77
CA PHE A 400 -6.60 5.80 34.05
C PHE A 400 -6.65 6.64 35.33
N LEU A 401 -7.19 7.85 35.22
CA LEU A 401 -7.38 8.81 36.31
C LEU A 401 -8.83 9.27 36.33
N THR A 402 -9.33 9.77 37.46
CA THR A 402 -10.79 9.98 37.63
C THR A 402 -11.27 11.32 37.06
N GLY A 403 -10.41 12.31 36.91
CA GLY A 403 -10.78 13.63 36.40
C GLY A 403 -9.63 14.43 35.81
N LEU A 404 -9.98 15.56 35.20
CA LEU A 404 -9.02 16.45 34.53
C LEU A 404 -7.97 17.00 35.50
N ASP A 405 -8.38 17.43 36.70
CA ASP A 405 -7.47 18.02 37.68
C ASP A 405 -6.35 17.03 38.09
N GLU A 406 -6.68 15.74 38.23
CA GLU A 406 -5.72 14.69 38.54
C GLU A 406 -4.84 14.34 37.34
N VAL A 407 -5.40 14.38 36.13
CA VAL A 407 -4.64 14.22 34.87
C VAL A 407 -3.59 15.33 34.77
N ASP A 408 -3.97 16.59 34.98
CA ASP A 408 -3.05 17.72 34.94
C ASP A 408 -1.99 17.63 36.04
N GLN A 409 -2.39 17.19 37.24
CA GLN A 409 -1.45 16.94 38.33
C GLN A 409 -0.43 15.85 37.98
N ALA A 410 -0.88 14.72 37.43
CA ALA A 410 0.00 13.63 37.01
C ALA A 410 0.95 14.07 35.89
N ILE A 411 0.45 14.81 34.89
CA ILE A 411 1.27 15.36 33.79
C ILE A 411 2.33 16.33 34.33
N SER A 412 1.96 17.20 35.28
CA SER A 412 2.91 18.13 35.90
C SER A 412 4.03 17.38 36.62
N LEU A 413 3.68 16.38 37.44
CA LEU A 413 4.66 15.58 38.20
C LEU A 413 5.59 14.78 37.27
N LEU A 414 5.05 14.16 36.21
CA LEU A 414 5.85 13.45 35.20
C LEU A 414 6.78 14.40 34.44
N SER A 415 6.29 15.60 34.09
CA SER A 415 7.08 16.61 33.39
C SER A 415 8.22 17.16 34.25
N GLU A 416 8.01 17.29 35.56
CA GLU A 416 9.05 17.67 36.52
C GLU A 416 10.14 16.60 36.62
N HIS A 417 9.76 15.33 36.77
CA HIS A 417 10.71 14.20 36.77
C HIS A 417 11.49 14.11 35.45
N ALA A 418 10.81 14.28 34.31
CA ALA A 418 11.47 14.25 33.00
C ALA A 418 12.55 15.35 32.87
N LYS A 419 12.33 16.54 33.45
CA LYS A 419 13.35 17.60 33.48
C LYS A 419 14.55 17.21 34.35
N LEU A 420 14.32 16.64 35.52
CA LEU A 420 15.39 16.21 36.43
C LEU A 420 16.30 15.15 35.77
N ILE A 421 15.71 14.18 35.07
CA ILE A 421 16.46 13.17 34.30
C ILE A 421 17.31 13.83 33.21
N LYS A 422 16.73 14.79 32.47
CA LYS A 422 17.43 15.52 31.39
C LYS A 422 18.59 16.38 31.91
N GLU A 423 18.49 16.90 33.13
CA GLU A 423 19.52 17.71 33.77
C GLU A 423 20.64 16.88 34.43
N GLY A 424 20.58 15.54 34.34
CA GLY A 424 21.63 14.64 34.83
C GLY A 424 21.75 14.58 36.35
N LYS A 425 20.77 15.11 37.09
CA LYS A 425 20.68 14.95 38.55
C LYS A 425 20.04 13.61 38.84
N ARG A 426 20.85 12.54 38.79
CA ARG A 426 20.57 11.32 39.54
C ARG A 426 20.95 11.60 40.99
N GLU A 427 19.96 11.72 41.87
CA GLU A 427 20.19 11.51 43.31
C GLU A 427 20.28 10.01 43.61
#